data_AF-A0A536DTG6-F1
#
_entry.id   AF-A0A536DTG6-F1
#
_cell.length_a   1.000
_cell.length_b   1.000
_cell.length_c   1.000
_cell.angle_alpha   90.00
_cell.angle_beta   90.00
_cell.angle_gamma   90.00
#
_symmetry.space_group_name_H-M   'P 1'
#
loop_
_entity.id
_entity.type
_entity.pdbx_description
1 polymer ?
#
loop_
_entity_poly.entity_id
_entity_poly.type
_entity_poly.pdbx_seq_one_letter_code
_entity_poly.pdbx_strand_id
1 'polypeptide(L)' 'TMNPETRVLLRVQVDDAAAANEIFEKLMGPDVEPRKKFIQAHAKSVRNLDI' A
#
# COMPACT_ATOMS: atom_id res chain seq x y z
N THR A 1 13.11 -15.35 1.05
CA THR A 1 13.77 -16.29 1.98
C THR A 1 12.86 -17.47 2.23
N MET A 2 13.38 -18.70 2.19
CA MET A 2 12.56 -19.93 2.22
C MET A 2 12.74 -20.77 3.49
N ASN A 3 13.82 -20.54 4.28
CA ASN A 3 14.06 -21.26 5.52
C ASN A 3 12.96 -20.92 6.55
N PRO A 4 12.14 -21.88 7.00
CA PRO A 4 11.10 -21.64 8.00
C PRO A 4 11.61 -21.11 9.35
N GLU A 5 12.85 -21.43 9.72
CA GLU A 5 13.45 -21.06 11.02
C GLU A 5 13.93 -19.61 11.07
N THR A 6 14.26 -19.02 9.92
CA THR A 6 14.84 -17.66 9.84
C THR A 6 14.00 -16.69 9.00
N ARG A 7 12.87 -17.13 8.45
CA ARG A 7 11.99 -16.26 7.67
C ARG A 7 11.12 -15.40 8.57
N VAL A 8 10.99 -14.13 8.19
CA VAL A 8 9.97 -13.23 8.71
C VAL A 8 8.80 -13.25 7.73
N LEU A 9 7.63 -13.67 8.19
CA LEU A 9 6.39 -13.64 7.41
C LEU A 9 5.47 -12.56 7.99
N LEU A 10 4.91 -11.74 7.11
CA LEU A 10 3.87 -10.78 7.45
C LEU A 10 2.54 -11.31 6.94
N ARG A 11 1.55 -11.43 7.84
CA ARG A 11 0.19 -11.81 7.47
C ARG A 11 -0.58 -10.54 7.12
N VAL A 12 -1.02 -10.44 5.87
CA VAL A 12 -1.85 -9.32 5.42
C VAL A 12 -3.25 -9.45 6.01
N GLN A 13 -3.76 -8.36 6.58
CA GLN A 13 -5.14 -8.23 7.07
C GLN A 13 -5.85 -7.14 6.28
N VAL A 14 -7.17 -7.24 6.14
CA VAL A 14 -8.00 -6.25 5.49
C VAL A 14 -9.06 -5.83 6.49
N ASP A 15 -8.91 -4.64 7.06
CA ASP A 15 -9.81 -4.13 8.10
C ASP A 15 -11.05 -3.47 7.52
N ASP A 16 -10.89 -2.69 6.44
CA ASP A 16 -12.00 -2.08 5.68
C ASP A 16 -11.86 -2.41 4.19
N ALA A 17 -12.79 -3.22 3.69
CA ALA A 17 -12.81 -3.65 2.30
C ALA A 17 -13.15 -2.52 1.32
N ALA A 18 -13.98 -1.55 1.72
CA ALA A 18 -14.39 -0.45 0.85
C ALA A 18 -13.24 0.54 0.65
N ALA A 19 -12.58 0.93 1.76
CA ALA A 19 -11.41 1.78 1.71
C ALA A 19 -10.24 1.12 0.95
N ALA A 20 -10.03 -0.19 1.16
CA ALA A 20 -9.03 -0.94 0.40
C ALA A 20 -9.32 -0.89 -1.10
N ASN A 21 -10.57 -1.11 -1.53
CA ASN A 21 -10.94 -1.10 -2.94
C ASN A 21 -10.69 0.27 -3.59
N GLU A 22 -11.04 1.37 -2.92
CA GLU A 22 -10.78 2.73 -3.43
C GLU A 22 -9.27 2.97 -3.65
N ILE A 23 -8.45 2.55 -2.69
CA ILE A 23 -6.98 2.67 -2.79
C ILE A 23 -6.45 1.82 -3.95
N PHE A 24 -6.98 0.59 -4.12
CA PHE A 24 -6.61 -0.28 -5.23
C PHE A 24 -6.94 0.36 -6.58
N GLU A 25 -8.14 0.91 -6.76
CA GLU A 25 -8.53 1.57 -8.01
C GLU A 25 -7.66 2.81 -8.29
N LYS A 26 -7.35 3.61 -7.27
CA LYS A 26 -6.53 4.82 -7.42
C LYS A 26 -5.07 4.51 -7.78
N LEU A 27 -4.53 3.41 -7.27
CA LEU A 27 -3.13 3.02 -7.48
C LEU A 27 -2.91 2.09 -8.68
N MET A 28 -3.89 1.24 -8.98
CA MET A 28 -3.78 0.17 -9.96
C MET A 28 -4.76 0.32 -11.14
N GLY A 29 -5.70 1.27 -11.08
CA GLY A 29 -6.66 1.54 -12.14
C GLY A 29 -6.03 2.18 -13.39
N PRO A 30 -6.76 2.25 -14.51
CA PRO A 30 -6.22 2.63 -15.81
C PRO A 30 -5.81 4.11 -15.91
N ASP A 31 -6.33 4.97 -15.04
CA ASP A 31 -6.06 6.41 -15.08
C ASP A 31 -4.71 6.75 -14.41
N VAL A 32 -3.85 7.44 -15.16
CA VAL A 32 -2.49 7.78 -14.77
C VAL A 32 -2.45 9.03 -13.89
N GLU A 33 -3.36 9.99 -14.09
CA GLU A 33 -3.30 11.27 -13.37
C GLU A 33 -3.65 11.18 -11.88
N PRO A 34 -4.73 10.47 -11.46
CA PRO A 34 -5.04 10.25 -10.05
C PRO A 34 -3.89 9.56 -9.31
N ARG A 35 -3.25 8.59 -9.96
CA ARG A 35 -2.10 7.86 -9.43
C ARG A 35 -0.90 8.76 -9.22
N LYS A 36 -0.55 9.57 -10.23
CA LYS A 36 0.59 10.50 -10.19
C LYS A 36 0.42 11.55 -9.09
N LYS A 37 -0.78 12.13 -8.98
CA LYS A 37 -1.12 13.08 -7.91
C LYS A 37 -1.02 12.43 -6.52
N PHE A 38 -1.51 11.20 -6.37
CA PHE A 38 -1.44 10.46 -5.11
C PHE A 38 0.00 10.21 -4.67
N ILE A 39 0.86 9.73 -5.59
CA ILE A 39 2.28 9.47 -5.33
C ILE A 39 2.98 10.78 -4.95
N GLN A 40 2.77 11.87 -5.70
CA GLN A 40 3.41 13.16 -5.40
C GLN A 40 3.01 13.73 -4.04
N ALA A 41 1.74 13.58 -3.66
CA ALA A 41 1.22 14.08 -2.39
C ALA A 41 1.79 13.30 -1.18
N HIS A 42 1.97 11.98 -1.29
CA HIS A 42 2.34 11.12 -0.16
C HIS A 42 3.80 10.64 -0.19
N ALA A 43 4.53 10.80 -1.29
CA ALA A 43 5.90 10.27 -1.43
C ALA A 43 6.89 10.77 -0.34
N LYS A 44 6.65 11.96 0.22
CA LYS A 44 7.49 12.52 1.28
C LYS A 44 7.01 12.21 2.70
N SER A 45 5.75 11.83 2.88
CA SER A 45 5.14 11.59 4.20
C SER A 45 5.32 10.15 4.68
N VAL A 46 5.72 9.21 3.82
CA VAL A 46 5.83 7.77 4.14
C VAL A 46 7.01 7.43 5.06
N ARG A 47 7.90 8.39 5.37
CA ARG A 47 9.03 8.12 6.29
C ARG A 47 8.59 7.70 7.70
N ASN A 48 7.40 8.08 8.14
CA ASN A 48 6.92 7.88 9.51
C ASN A 48 5.47 7.34 9.55
N LEU A 49 5.19 6.24 8.84
CA LEU A 49 3.86 5.61 8.97
C LEU A 49 3.67 4.89 10.31
N ASP A 50 4.76 4.52 10.99
CA ASP A 50 4.76 3.59 12.14
C ASP A 50 5.16 4.26 13.48
N ILE A 51 4.96 5.58 13.65
CA ILE A 51 5.16 6.25 14.97
C ILE A 51 3.89 6.14 15.82
#